data_AF-A0A0R1UZ81-F1
#
_entry.id   AF-A0A0R1UZ81-F1
#
_cell.length_a   1.000
_cell.length_b   1.000
_cell.length_c   1.000
_cell.angle_alpha   90.00
_cell.angle_beta   90.00
_cell.angle_gamma   90.00
#
_symmetry.space_group_name_H-M   'P 1'
#
loop_
_entity.id
_entity.type
_entity.pdbx_description
1 polymer ?
#
loop_
_entity_poly.entity_id
_entity_poly.type
_entity_poly.pdbx_seq_one_letter_code
_entity_poly.pdbx_strand_id
1 'polypeptide(L)'
;MIRYKNRNEDRQMDKNLILDIKAKVVSRMKSPYSERKDSGDEPYYIYHAYVDVNDLPSGIPTEVNPRETNMHTNVAKAIIRGLESDSEMFYLNNRGIFMSAESVSWRGNTLHVDLGNDKMQYGILDGGHTYRAILDRRNQIHEGIVQYVHLEIATKITELEPIDVIASSRNHSVQVNDKAIAELAGNFDFVKKAIKDEPYAKRIAYKQNQNTADFDIDATDLIRLMFAMNAISFPKQSLSQPIQAYSGKTYVLRQFLKSIRNEKDASPYYNLAHLLPSMVKLYNQIELDVPSAYKFISGKNARFGSVKGVEKRLSETKYFKDKTEYNISQGLLFPIFAGFRYLIQPQETGVLDWVKDPFELWKEVQNKLVNNTIEMSRSLGNNPQSTGKNASLWQQNYDAVKSQYLEDKE
;
A
#
# COMPACT_ATOMS: atom_id res chain seq x y z
N MET A 1 -13.59 -5.87 61.10
CA MET A 1 -14.99 -6.04 60.65
C MET A 1 -15.25 -5.00 59.56
N ILE A 2 -14.95 -5.33 58.30
CA ILE A 2 -15.16 -4.44 57.14
C ILE A 2 -15.95 -5.24 56.12
N ARG A 3 -17.17 -4.77 55.84
CA ARG A 3 -18.18 -5.42 54.99
C ARG A 3 -17.75 -5.39 53.53
N TYR A 4 -17.73 -6.56 52.90
CA TYR A 4 -17.78 -6.68 51.44
C TYR A 4 -19.14 -6.15 50.96
N LYS A 5 -19.14 -5.07 50.18
CA LYS A 5 -20.30 -4.65 49.40
C LYS A 5 -20.38 -5.55 48.17
N ASN A 6 -21.41 -6.41 48.14
CA ASN A 6 -21.91 -7.02 46.92
C ASN A 6 -22.18 -5.94 45.87
N ARG A 7 -21.47 -5.99 44.74
CA ARG A 7 -21.92 -5.38 43.47
C ARG A 7 -22.51 -6.50 42.62
N ASN A 8 -23.73 -6.88 42.96
CA ASN A 8 -24.67 -7.50 42.02
C ASN A 8 -25.74 -6.46 41.76
N GLU A 9 -25.47 -5.54 40.83
CA GLU A 9 -26.48 -4.67 40.24
C GLU A 9 -26.24 -4.63 38.73
N ASP A 10 -27.15 -5.31 38.02
CA ASP A 10 -27.63 -5.07 36.67
C ASP A 10 -26.62 -5.00 35.51
N ARG A 11 -26.20 -6.19 35.04
CA ARG A 11 -26.01 -6.37 33.59
C ARG A 11 -27.38 -6.58 32.97
N GLN A 12 -27.94 -5.50 32.41
CA GLN A 12 -28.99 -5.59 31.41
C GLN A 12 -28.47 -6.52 30.31
N MET A 13 -29.01 -7.75 30.22
CA MET A 13 -28.67 -8.65 29.12
C MET A 13 -29.21 -8.00 27.84
N ASP A 14 -28.31 -7.49 27.00
CA ASP A 14 -28.67 -7.04 25.67
C ASP A 14 -29.35 -8.21 24.96
N LYS A 15 -30.60 -7.99 24.52
CA LYS A 15 -31.37 -8.98 23.78
C LYS A 15 -30.65 -9.29 22.47
N ASN A 16 -30.63 -10.57 22.09
CA ASN A 16 -30.14 -11.01 20.80
C ASN A 16 -30.78 -10.22 19.65
N LEU A 17 -29.97 -9.79 18.68
CA LEU A 17 -30.44 -9.17 17.46
C LEU A 17 -30.88 -10.25 16.47
N ILE A 18 -32.19 -10.37 16.27
CA ILE A 18 -32.79 -11.33 15.34
C ILE A 18 -33.26 -10.60 14.09
N LEU A 19 -32.90 -11.14 12.92
CA LEU A 19 -33.25 -10.60 11.62
C LEU A 19 -34.08 -11.61 10.83
N ASP A 20 -35.20 -11.14 10.30
CA ASP A 20 -36.03 -11.89 9.35
C ASP A 20 -35.70 -11.43 7.94
N ILE A 21 -34.98 -12.27 7.20
CA ILE A 21 -34.48 -11.96 5.85
C ILE A 21 -35.26 -12.77 4.83
N LYS A 22 -36.11 -12.09 4.06
CA LYS A 22 -36.83 -12.70 2.95
C LYS A 22 -35.87 -12.93 1.78
N ALA A 23 -35.73 -14.18 1.36
CA ALA A 23 -34.81 -14.56 0.30
C ALA A 23 -35.55 -15.17 -0.89
N LYS A 24 -35.13 -14.81 -2.10
CA LYS A 24 -35.66 -15.37 -3.35
C LYS A 24 -35.17 -16.80 -3.57
N VAL A 25 -33.92 -17.05 -3.24
CA VAL A 25 -33.25 -18.35 -3.33
C VAL A 25 -32.42 -18.53 -2.07
N VAL A 26 -32.48 -19.73 -1.48
CA VAL A 26 -31.65 -20.14 -0.34
C VAL A 26 -31.02 -21.48 -0.63
N SER A 27 -29.72 -21.59 -0.40
CA SER A 27 -28.99 -22.85 -0.37
C SER A 27 -28.21 -22.95 0.93
N ARG A 28 -28.12 -24.15 1.49
CA ARG A 28 -27.32 -24.42 2.69
C ARG A 28 -26.25 -25.44 2.34
N MET A 29 -24.99 -25.07 2.53
CA MET A 29 -23.84 -25.93 2.32
C MET A 29 -23.29 -26.42 3.65
N LYS A 30 -23.12 -27.73 3.77
CA LYS A 30 -22.45 -28.36 4.91
C LYS A 30 -20.95 -28.15 4.76
N SER A 31 -20.24 -27.95 5.87
CA SER A 31 -18.78 -27.90 5.87
C SER A 31 -18.16 -29.13 5.19
N PRO A 32 -17.07 -28.96 4.40
CA PRO A 32 -16.30 -30.07 3.86
C PRO A 32 -15.58 -30.91 4.92
N TYR A 33 -15.51 -30.45 6.18
CA TYR A 33 -14.85 -31.17 7.30
C TYR A 33 -15.83 -31.79 8.30
N SER A 34 -17.13 -31.77 7.98
CA SER A 34 -18.23 -32.22 8.84
C SER A 34 -18.38 -33.75 8.99
N GLU A 35 -17.37 -34.53 8.56
CA GLU A 35 -17.32 -36.00 8.64
C GLU A 35 -16.22 -36.51 9.56
N ARG A 36 -15.55 -35.65 10.34
CA ARG A 36 -14.59 -36.09 11.37
C ARG A 36 -15.36 -36.80 12.50
N LYS A 37 -15.50 -38.12 12.37
CA LYS A 37 -16.29 -39.03 13.21
C LYS A 37 -15.95 -39.01 14.71
N ASP A 38 -14.84 -38.38 15.13
CA ASP A 38 -14.31 -38.48 16.49
C ASP A 38 -14.47 -37.23 17.36
N SER A 39 -15.16 -36.17 16.87
CA SER A 39 -15.24 -34.88 17.60
C SER A 39 -16.53 -34.64 18.39
N GLY A 40 -17.63 -35.33 18.07
CA GLY A 40 -18.94 -35.02 18.69
C GLY A 40 -19.51 -33.64 18.34
N ASP A 41 -18.82 -32.86 17.51
CA ASP A 41 -19.21 -31.50 17.15
C ASP A 41 -20.35 -31.51 16.12
N GLU A 42 -21.33 -30.63 16.33
CA GLU A 42 -22.41 -30.41 15.36
C GLU A 42 -21.84 -29.87 14.03
N PRO A 43 -22.38 -30.31 12.87
CA PRO A 43 -21.92 -29.80 11.59
C PRO A 43 -22.20 -28.30 11.46
N TYR A 44 -21.18 -27.52 11.12
CA TYR A 44 -21.36 -26.11 10.78
C TYR A 44 -21.78 -25.94 9.32
N TYR A 45 -22.60 -24.91 9.08
CA TYR A 45 -23.21 -24.63 7.78
C TYR A 45 -22.93 -23.20 7.32
N ILE A 46 -22.82 -23.05 6.01
CA ILE A 46 -22.81 -21.77 5.31
C ILE A 46 -24.11 -21.68 4.51
N TYR A 47 -24.85 -20.60 4.73
CA TYR A 47 -26.10 -20.30 4.04
C TYR A 47 -25.82 -19.28 2.94
N HIS A 48 -26.29 -19.56 1.74
CA HIS A 48 -26.23 -18.65 0.60
C HIS A 48 -27.64 -18.22 0.25
N ALA A 49 -27.90 -16.91 0.23
CA ALA A 49 -29.21 -16.37 -0.06
C ALA A 49 -29.12 -15.24 -1.08
N TYR A 50 -30.03 -15.20 -2.05
CA TYR A 50 -30.24 -14.03 -2.90
C TYR A 50 -31.41 -13.23 -2.34
N VAL A 51 -31.13 -12.01 -1.89
CA VAL A 51 -32.07 -11.14 -1.19
C VAL A 51 -32.36 -9.94 -2.06
N ASP A 52 -33.64 -9.60 -2.23
CA ASP A 52 -34.01 -8.36 -2.90
C ASP A 52 -33.40 -7.20 -2.10
N VAL A 53 -32.68 -6.30 -2.77
CA VAL A 53 -32.00 -5.18 -2.11
C VAL A 53 -32.95 -4.28 -1.29
N ASN A 54 -34.24 -4.26 -1.65
CA ASN A 54 -35.30 -3.58 -0.90
C ASN A 54 -35.68 -4.31 0.40
N ASP A 55 -35.59 -5.64 0.42
CA ASP A 55 -35.89 -6.49 1.58
C ASP A 55 -34.66 -6.68 2.51
N LEU A 56 -33.49 -6.13 2.15
CA LEU A 56 -32.29 -6.21 2.98
C LEU A 56 -32.45 -5.40 4.29
N PRO A 57 -32.31 -6.00 5.48
CA PRO A 57 -32.55 -5.28 6.73
C PRO A 57 -31.44 -4.26 7.04
N SER A 58 -31.85 -3.12 7.62
CA SER A 58 -30.93 -2.15 8.22
C SER A 58 -30.50 -2.59 9.63
N GLY A 59 -29.38 -2.06 10.11
CA GLY A 59 -28.94 -2.27 11.50
C GLY A 59 -28.12 -3.54 11.75
N ILE A 60 -27.63 -4.20 10.69
CA ILE A 60 -26.66 -5.29 10.82
C ILE A 60 -25.34 -4.68 11.32
N PRO A 61 -24.75 -5.18 12.44
CA PRO A 61 -23.46 -4.74 12.93
C PRO A 61 -22.36 -4.87 11.86
N THR A 62 -21.45 -3.91 11.82
CA THR A 62 -20.29 -3.89 10.91
C THR A 62 -18.96 -3.83 11.67
N GLU A 63 -19.01 -3.82 13.01
CA GLU A 63 -17.87 -3.66 13.91
C GLU A 63 -16.85 -4.81 13.77
N VAL A 64 -17.29 -5.98 13.31
CA VAL A 64 -16.42 -7.11 12.96
C VAL A 64 -15.66 -6.94 11.65
N ASN A 65 -16.04 -5.97 10.79
CA ASN A 65 -15.34 -5.71 9.55
C ASN A 65 -14.04 -4.93 9.83
N PRO A 66 -12.86 -5.46 9.49
CA PRO A 66 -11.60 -4.75 9.69
C PRO A 66 -11.43 -3.54 8.76
N ARG A 67 -12.30 -3.37 7.75
CA ARG A 67 -12.28 -2.24 6.83
C ARG A 67 -13.42 -1.27 7.15
N GLU A 68 -13.07 -0.01 7.37
CA GLU A 68 -14.04 1.08 7.40
C GLU A 68 -14.72 1.25 6.03
N THR A 69 -16.03 1.52 6.06
CA THR A 69 -16.81 1.73 4.85
C THR A 69 -16.68 3.19 4.41
N ASN A 70 -16.00 3.44 3.30
CA ASN A 70 -15.83 4.77 2.72
C ASN A 70 -16.52 4.87 1.35
N MET A 71 -17.65 5.59 1.33
CA MET A 71 -18.49 5.73 0.13
C MET A 71 -17.90 6.66 -0.95
N HIS A 72 -16.79 7.35 -0.69
CA HIS A 72 -16.09 8.17 -1.69
C HIS A 72 -15.10 7.39 -2.55
N THR A 73 -14.84 6.11 -2.22
CA THR A 73 -13.88 5.26 -2.94
C THR A 73 -14.39 4.87 -4.34
N ASN A 74 -13.46 4.54 -5.23
CA ASN A 74 -13.82 4.03 -6.58
C ASN A 74 -14.60 2.71 -6.52
N VAL A 75 -14.35 1.88 -5.50
CA VAL A 75 -15.09 0.64 -5.26
C VAL A 75 -16.55 0.95 -4.93
N ALA A 76 -16.80 1.85 -3.96
CA ALA A 76 -18.15 2.28 -3.62
C ALA A 76 -18.90 2.89 -4.81
N LYS A 77 -18.24 3.75 -5.58
CA LYS A 77 -18.81 4.33 -6.81
C LYS A 77 -19.14 3.28 -7.87
N ALA A 78 -18.32 2.23 -8.01
CA ALA A 78 -18.60 1.14 -8.93
C ALA A 78 -19.81 0.30 -8.48
N ILE A 79 -19.91 0.02 -7.18
CA ILE A 79 -21.04 -0.70 -6.59
C ILE A 79 -22.34 0.10 -6.78
N ILE A 80 -22.34 1.40 -6.47
CA ILE A 80 -23.52 2.27 -6.64
C ILE A 80 -23.98 2.26 -8.11
N ARG A 81 -23.05 2.46 -9.05
CA ARG A 81 -23.38 2.41 -10.49
C ARG A 81 -23.97 1.06 -10.93
N GLY A 82 -23.50 -0.04 -10.36
CA GLY A 82 -24.07 -1.37 -10.64
C GLY A 82 -25.49 -1.52 -10.08
N LEU A 83 -25.71 -1.03 -8.86
CA LEU A 83 -27.01 -1.09 -8.17
C LEU A 83 -28.08 -0.25 -8.87
N GLU A 84 -27.72 0.97 -9.30
CA GLU A 84 -28.61 1.91 -10.00
C GLU A 84 -28.73 1.61 -11.50
N SER A 85 -28.08 0.57 -12.00
CA SER A 85 -28.11 0.22 -13.42
C SER A 85 -29.46 -0.35 -13.86
N ASP A 86 -29.78 -0.17 -15.15
CA ASP A 86 -30.98 -0.75 -15.76
C ASP A 86 -30.87 -2.26 -16.05
N SER A 87 -29.77 -2.89 -15.64
CA SER A 87 -29.52 -4.30 -15.87
C SER A 87 -29.79 -5.10 -14.60
N GLU A 88 -30.54 -6.21 -14.67
CA GLU A 88 -30.77 -7.14 -13.54
C GLU A 88 -29.51 -7.96 -13.17
N MET A 89 -28.31 -7.41 -13.43
CA MET A 89 -27.02 -8.09 -13.35
C MET A 89 -26.26 -7.76 -12.05
N PHE A 90 -26.85 -6.99 -11.12
CA PHE A 90 -26.16 -6.61 -9.89
C PHE A 90 -25.70 -7.82 -9.08
N TYR A 91 -26.54 -8.85 -8.95
CA TYR A 91 -26.22 -10.07 -8.19
C TYR A 91 -25.02 -10.85 -8.75
N LEU A 92 -24.76 -10.71 -10.06
CA LEU A 92 -23.65 -11.39 -10.75
C LEU A 92 -22.38 -10.55 -10.71
N ASN A 93 -22.51 -9.23 -10.85
CA ASN A 93 -21.39 -8.29 -10.91
C ASN A 93 -20.89 -7.86 -9.52
N ASN A 94 -21.71 -8.01 -8.48
CA ASN A 94 -21.36 -7.72 -7.09
C ASN A 94 -21.07 -9.02 -6.33
N ARG A 95 -19.98 -9.03 -5.54
CA ARG A 95 -19.56 -10.20 -4.75
C ARG A 95 -20.52 -10.55 -3.59
N GLY A 96 -21.40 -9.64 -3.20
CA GLY A 96 -22.34 -9.80 -2.11
C GLY A 96 -21.82 -9.31 -0.76
N ILE A 97 -22.43 -9.85 0.29
CA ILE A 97 -22.17 -9.53 1.70
C ILE A 97 -21.90 -10.86 2.42
N PHE A 98 -20.77 -10.92 3.14
CA PHE A 98 -20.44 -12.06 3.99
C PHE A 98 -20.58 -11.65 5.45
N MET A 99 -21.30 -12.47 6.23
CA MET A 99 -21.59 -12.19 7.63
C MET A 99 -21.53 -13.44 8.50
N SER A 100 -21.17 -13.26 9.77
CA SER A 100 -21.27 -14.27 10.81
C SER A 100 -22.57 -14.10 11.58
N ALA A 101 -23.14 -15.22 11.98
CA ALA A 101 -24.34 -15.29 12.82
C ALA A 101 -24.15 -16.36 13.90
N GLU A 102 -24.83 -16.18 15.03
CA GLU A 102 -24.89 -17.17 16.10
C GLU A 102 -25.65 -18.40 15.61
N SER A 103 -26.83 -18.19 15.03
CA SER A 103 -27.61 -19.26 14.42
C SER A 103 -28.44 -18.77 13.23
N VAL A 104 -28.81 -19.72 12.38
CA VAL A 104 -29.74 -19.47 11.27
C VAL A 104 -30.75 -20.61 11.24
N SER A 105 -32.02 -20.25 11.18
CA SER A 105 -33.11 -21.17 10.87
C SER A 105 -33.91 -20.62 9.70
N TRP A 106 -34.71 -21.45 9.03
CA TRP A 106 -35.57 -21.00 7.95
C TRP A 106 -37.02 -21.38 8.23
N ARG A 107 -37.95 -20.49 7.88
CA ARG A 107 -39.39 -20.75 7.86
C ARG A 107 -39.95 -20.30 6.52
N GLY A 108 -40.30 -21.27 5.67
CA GLY A 108 -40.68 -20.97 4.28
C GLY A 108 -39.53 -20.34 3.50
N ASN A 109 -39.75 -19.14 2.95
CA ASN A 109 -38.73 -18.38 2.19
C ASN A 109 -38.01 -17.31 3.03
N THR A 110 -38.19 -17.34 4.35
CA THR A 110 -37.60 -16.37 5.28
C THR A 110 -36.52 -17.04 6.12
N LEU A 111 -35.32 -16.45 6.11
CA LEU A 111 -34.23 -16.78 7.01
C LEU A 111 -34.41 -16.02 8.31
N HIS A 112 -34.46 -16.74 9.43
CA HIS A 112 -34.37 -16.19 10.77
C HIS A 112 -32.91 -16.28 11.20
N VAL A 113 -32.22 -15.14 11.19
CA VAL A 113 -30.80 -15.01 11.48
C VAL A 113 -30.65 -14.40 12.86
N ASP A 114 -30.07 -15.16 13.80
CA ASP A 114 -29.72 -14.66 15.12
C ASP A 114 -28.27 -14.19 15.11
N LEU A 115 -28.04 -12.90 15.36
CA LEU A 115 -26.72 -12.28 15.46
C LEU A 115 -26.22 -12.20 16.90
N GLY A 116 -26.89 -12.82 17.86
CA GLY A 116 -26.51 -12.76 19.26
C GLY A 116 -26.46 -11.32 19.78
N ASN A 117 -25.63 -11.11 20.80
CA ASN A 117 -25.44 -9.80 21.44
C ASN A 117 -23.99 -9.27 21.33
N ASP A 118 -23.04 -10.08 20.84
CA ASP A 118 -21.64 -9.67 20.67
C ASP A 118 -21.38 -9.14 19.25
N LYS A 119 -21.46 -7.82 19.10
CA LYS A 119 -21.16 -7.11 17.84
C LYS A 119 -19.70 -7.23 17.40
N MET A 120 -18.80 -7.71 18.27
CA MET A 120 -17.41 -8.02 17.91
C MET A 120 -17.25 -9.44 17.37
N GLN A 121 -18.29 -10.27 17.40
CA GLN A 121 -18.28 -11.63 16.85
C GLN A 121 -19.28 -11.82 15.69
N TYR A 122 -20.40 -11.09 15.71
CA TYR A 122 -21.52 -11.28 14.79
C TYR A 122 -21.84 -10.00 14.02
N GLY A 123 -22.07 -10.15 12.71
CA GLY A 123 -22.28 -9.02 11.80
C GLY A 123 -21.60 -9.21 10.47
N ILE A 124 -21.44 -8.12 9.70
CA ILE A 124 -20.83 -8.12 8.37
C ILE A 124 -19.32 -8.15 8.47
N LEU A 125 -18.68 -9.20 7.94
CA LEU A 125 -17.23 -9.36 7.88
C LEU A 125 -16.64 -8.82 6.57
N ASP A 126 -17.37 -8.95 5.46
CA ASP A 126 -16.98 -8.45 4.14
C ASP A 126 -18.24 -7.97 3.38
N GLY A 127 -18.07 -6.99 2.49
CA GLY A 127 -19.18 -6.37 1.76
C GLY A 127 -19.79 -5.13 2.43
N GLY A 128 -19.09 -4.49 3.37
CA GLY A 128 -19.57 -3.27 4.05
C GLY A 128 -19.95 -2.13 3.09
N HIS A 129 -19.17 -1.91 2.02
CA HIS A 129 -19.51 -0.95 0.95
C HIS A 129 -20.77 -1.35 0.18
N THR A 130 -20.97 -2.65 -0.09
CA THR A 130 -22.20 -3.16 -0.72
C THR A 130 -23.40 -2.92 0.16
N TYR A 131 -23.30 -3.29 1.44
CA TYR A 131 -24.37 -3.08 2.42
C TYR A 131 -24.75 -1.61 2.52
N ARG A 132 -23.76 -0.72 2.68
CA ARG A 132 -24.00 0.71 2.80
C ARG A 132 -24.57 1.31 1.52
N ALA A 133 -24.03 0.94 0.35
CA ALA A 133 -24.56 1.37 -0.95
C ALA A 133 -26.05 1.02 -1.08
N ILE A 134 -26.42 -0.21 -0.74
CA ILE A 134 -27.82 -0.67 -0.81
C ILE A 134 -28.69 0.17 0.13
N LEU A 135 -28.32 0.33 1.40
CA LEU A 135 -29.12 1.11 2.34
C LEU A 135 -29.30 2.58 1.91
N ASP A 136 -28.25 3.18 1.35
CA ASP A 136 -28.27 4.59 0.94
C ASP A 136 -29.01 4.81 -0.39
N ARG A 137 -29.02 3.81 -1.29
CA ARG A 137 -29.40 3.99 -2.71
C ARG A 137 -30.48 3.08 -3.24
N ARG A 138 -30.96 2.07 -2.49
CA ARG A 138 -32.03 1.16 -2.98
C ARG A 138 -33.30 1.86 -3.44
N ASN A 139 -33.62 3.03 -2.87
CA ASN A 139 -34.75 3.85 -3.29
C ASN A 139 -34.53 4.61 -4.61
N GLN A 140 -33.33 4.53 -5.21
CA GLN A 140 -32.95 5.18 -6.47
C GLN A 140 -32.90 4.18 -7.64
N ILE A 141 -33.25 2.92 -7.39
CA ILE A 141 -33.37 1.90 -8.44
C ILE A 141 -34.56 2.26 -9.33
N HIS A 142 -34.38 2.13 -10.65
CA HIS A 142 -35.43 2.45 -11.61
C HIS A 142 -36.69 1.61 -11.40
N GLU A 143 -37.84 2.25 -11.59
CA GLU A 143 -39.15 1.61 -11.42
C GLU A 143 -39.29 0.39 -12.33
N GLY A 144 -39.76 -0.73 -11.77
CA GLY A 144 -39.92 -1.99 -12.47
C GLY A 144 -38.66 -2.88 -12.52
N ILE A 145 -37.52 -2.42 -12.00
CA ILE A 145 -36.29 -3.22 -11.92
C ILE A 145 -36.12 -3.82 -10.52
N VAL A 146 -35.87 -5.12 -10.47
CA VAL A 146 -35.58 -5.84 -9.22
C VAL A 146 -34.11 -6.26 -9.21
N GLN A 147 -33.38 -5.83 -8.18
CA GLN A 147 -31.98 -6.19 -7.98
C GLN A 147 -31.83 -7.12 -6.77
N TYR A 148 -30.95 -8.11 -6.90
CA TYR A 148 -30.63 -9.04 -5.81
C TYR A 148 -29.19 -8.86 -5.33
N VAL A 149 -28.96 -9.00 -4.03
CA VAL A 149 -27.63 -9.13 -3.43
C VAL A 149 -27.44 -10.54 -2.89
N HIS A 150 -26.25 -11.09 -3.06
CA HIS A 150 -25.87 -12.36 -2.45
C HIS A 150 -25.49 -12.15 -0.98
N LEU A 151 -26.15 -12.85 -0.07
CA LEU A 151 -25.73 -13.00 1.32
C LEU A 151 -25.11 -14.37 1.51
N GLU A 152 -23.90 -14.38 2.07
CA GLU A 152 -23.26 -15.58 2.60
C GLU A 152 -23.21 -15.47 4.13
N ILE A 153 -23.93 -16.35 4.82
CA ILE A 153 -24.10 -16.31 6.27
C ILE A 153 -23.48 -17.56 6.85
N ALA A 154 -22.42 -17.41 7.65
CA ALA A 154 -21.76 -18.53 8.29
C ALA A 154 -22.04 -18.56 9.79
N THR A 155 -22.30 -19.77 10.29
CA THR A 155 -22.63 -20.03 11.70
C THR A 155 -21.47 -20.70 12.41
N LYS A 156 -21.29 -20.41 13.70
CA LYS A 156 -20.26 -21.02 14.57
C LYS A 156 -18.81 -20.89 14.06
N ILE A 157 -18.52 -19.90 13.19
CA ILE A 157 -17.18 -19.77 12.61
C ILE A 157 -16.13 -19.27 13.61
N THR A 158 -16.55 -18.59 14.68
CA THR A 158 -15.68 -18.11 15.76
C THR A 158 -15.08 -19.25 16.58
N GLU A 159 -15.70 -20.43 16.55
CA GLU A 159 -15.19 -21.66 17.19
C GLU A 159 -14.06 -22.30 16.36
N LEU A 160 -13.98 -21.97 15.06
CA LEU A 160 -13.05 -22.58 14.11
C LEU A 160 -11.77 -21.75 13.95
N GLU A 161 -11.91 -20.43 13.86
CA GLU A 161 -10.81 -19.50 13.68
C GLU A 161 -11.20 -18.12 14.25
N PRO A 162 -10.25 -17.33 14.79
CA PRO A 162 -10.55 -15.98 15.28
C PRO A 162 -11.22 -15.10 14.20
N ILE A 163 -12.24 -14.35 14.60
CA ILE A 163 -13.11 -13.60 13.69
C ILE A 163 -12.34 -12.56 12.85
N ASP A 164 -11.31 -11.95 13.43
CA ASP A 164 -10.41 -11.00 12.78
C ASP A 164 -9.54 -11.66 11.71
N VAL A 165 -9.10 -12.90 11.94
CA VAL A 165 -8.36 -13.70 10.96
C VAL A 165 -9.26 -14.04 9.78
N ILE A 166 -10.48 -14.52 10.02
CA ILE A 166 -11.44 -14.84 8.95
C ILE A 166 -11.79 -13.59 8.14
N ALA A 167 -12.14 -12.48 8.82
CA ALA A 167 -12.49 -11.23 8.17
C ALA A 167 -11.31 -10.68 7.36
N SER A 168 -10.09 -10.77 7.88
CA SER A 168 -8.89 -10.39 7.13
C SER A 168 -8.69 -11.29 5.91
N SER A 169 -8.83 -12.61 6.03
CA SER A 169 -8.64 -13.62 4.98
C SER A 169 -9.60 -13.46 3.78
N ARG A 170 -10.86 -13.10 4.01
CA ARG A 170 -11.87 -12.96 2.94
C ARG A 170 -11.79 -11.66 2.16
N ASN A 171 -11.20 -10.64 2.78
CA ASN A 171 -10.91 -9.34 2.18
C ASN A 171 -9.78 -9.38 1.12
N HIS A 172 -9.18 -10.57 0.84
CA HIS A 172 -7.91 -10.73 0.10
C HIS A 172 -7.94 -10.55 -1.41
N SER A 173 -9.05 -10.13 -2.01
CA SER A 173 -9.12 -9.86 -3.45
C SER A 173 -8.27 -8.66 -3.92
N VAL A 174 -7.72 -7.83 -3.00
CA VAL A 174 -6.74 -6.75 -3.32
C VAL A 174 -5.61 -6.64 -2.26
N GLN A 175 -5.33 -7.70 -1.52
CA GLN A 175 -4.67 -7.58 -0.21
C GLN A 175 -3.21 -8.06 -0.23
N VAL A 176 -2.39 -7.29 -0.93
CA VAL A 176 -0.95 -7.24 -0.63
C VAL A 176 -0.57 -5.89 -0.01
N ASN A 177 -1.42 -4.86 -0.10
CA ASN A 177 -1.09 -3.51 0.38
C ASN A 177 -1.51 -3.24 1.85
N ASP A 178 -2.68 -3.68 2.32
CA ASP A 178 -3.22 -3.19 3.61
C ASP A 178 -2.52 -3.79 4.84
N LYS A 179 -2.20 -5.10 4.81
CA LYS A 179 -1.45 -5.78 5.88
C LYS A 179 0.01 -5.28 5.95
N ALA A 180 0.58 -4.99 4.79
CA ALA A 180 1.86 -4.29 4.67
C ALA A 180 1.79 -2.91 5.35
N ILE A 181 0.76 -2.11 5.07
CA ILE A 181 0.66 -0.71 5.51
C ILE A 181 0.37 -0.54 7.01
N ALA A 182 -0.40 -1.43 7.64
CA ALA A 182 -0.54 -1.45 9.09
C ALA A 182 0.77 -1.88 9.79
N GLU A 183 1.48 -2.83 9.21
CA GLU A 183 2.82 -3.27 9.65
C GLU A 183 3.89 -2.19 9.40
N LEU A 184 3.71 -1.33 8.40
CA LEU A 184 4.58 -0.18 8.06
C LEU A 184 4.65 0.84 9.21
N ALA A 185 3.54 1.19 9.87
CA ALA A 185 3.53 2.32 10.82
C ALA A 185 4.45 2.12 12.04
N GLY A 186 4.58 0.87 12.53
CA GLY A 186 5.50 0.48 13.62
C GLY A 186 6.89 0.06 13.17
N ASN A 187 7.10 -0.10 11.85
CA ASN A 187 8.39 -0.50 11.28
C ASN A 187 9.20 0.67 10.70
N PHE A 188 8.63 1.88 10.68
CA PHE A 188 9.33 3.09 10.22
C PHE A 188 9.98 3.89 11.34
N ASP A 189 9.95 3.42 12.59
CA ASP A 189 10.44 4.22 13.72
C ASP A 189 11.92 4.58 13.60
N PHE A 190 12.73 3.66 13.08
CA PHE A 190 14.14 3.95 12.79
C PHE A 190 14.31 4.97 11.64
N VAL A 191 13.43 4.92 10.63
CA VAL A 191 13.39 5.92 9.54
C VAL A 191 12.99 7.28 10.07
N LYS A 192 11.93 7.36 10.88
CA LYS A 192 11.47 8.58 11.56
C LYS A 192 12.58 9.17 12.42
N LYS A 193 13.29 8.33 13.19
CA LYS A 193 14.43 8.74 14.01
C LYS A 193 15.57 9.31 13.17
N ALA A 194 15.89 8.67 12.04
CA ALA A 194 16.98 9.10 11.17
C ALA A 194 16.72 10.47 10.53
N ILE A 195 15.48 10.77 10.16
CA ILE A 195 15.13 12.03 9.50
C ILE A 195 14.55 13.09 10.44
N LYS A 196 14.50 12.85 11.77
CA LYS A 196 13.73 13.68 12.71
C LYS A 196 14.05 15.18 12.68
N ASP A 197 15.30 15.52 12.34
CA ASP A 197 15.83 16.89 12.32
C ASP A 197 15.75 17.52 10.91
N GLU A 198 15.22 16.80 9.92
CA GLU A 198 15.10 17.27 8.54
C GLU A 198 13.78 18.04 8.32
N PRO A 199 13.77 19.10 7.48
CA PRO A 199 12.61 19.98 7.33
C PRO A 199 11.39 19.28 6.72
N TYR A 200 11.61 18.19 5.97
CA TYR A 200 10.54 17.39 5.36
C TYR A 200 9.97 16.31 6.27
N ALA A 201 10.54 16.08 7.46
CA ALA A 201 10.16 14.96 8.33
C ALA A 201 8.68 14.96 8.72
N LYS A 202 8.13 16.15 8.97
CA LYS A 202 6.72 16.34 9.35
C LYS A 202 5.74 16.16 8.19
N ARG A 203 6.25 16.17 6.95
CA ARG A 203 5.46 16.05 5.71
C ARG A 203 5.33 14.62 5.19
N ILE A 204 5.88 13.65 5.90
CA ILE A 204 5.86 12.24 5.49
C ILE A 204 4.55 11.56 5.93
N ALA A 205 3.77 11.07 4.95
CA ALA A 205 2.63 10.20 5.14
C ALA A 205 3.08 8.75 5.36
N TYR A 206 2.84 8.20 6.55
CA TYR A 206 3.19 6.82 6.93
C TYR A 206 2.00 5.85 6.92
N LYS A 207 0.77 6.36 6.83
CA LYS A 207 -0.47 5.56 6.78
C LYS A 207 -1.23 5.81 5.48
N GLN A 208 -2.02 4.84 5.05
CA GLN A 208 -3.01 5.05 3.98
C GLN A 208 -3.94 6.21 4.36
N ASN A 209 -4.29 7.03 3.37
CA ASN A 209 -5.18 8.18 3.52
C ASN A 209 -4.67 9.31 4.45
N GLN A 210 -3.38 9.31 4.81
CA GLN A 210 -2.76 10.49 5.44
C GLN A 210 -2.42 11.60 4.45
N ASN A 211 -2.47 11.33 3.14
CA ASN A 211 -2.17 12.32 2.11
C ASN A 211 -3.12 13.52 2.21
N THR A 212 -2.63 14.56 2.87
CA THR A 212 -3.28 15.83 3.15
C THR A 212 -2.28 16.94 2.83
N ALA A 213 -2.67 18.22 2.94
CA ALA A 213 -1.74 19.33 2.72
C ALA A 213 -0.50 19.26 3.63
N ASP A 214 -0.68 18.72 4.85
CA ASP A 214 0.39 18.61 5.84
C ASP A 214 1.29 17.36 5.63
N PHE A 215 0.84 16.38 4.86
CA PHE A 215 1.54 15.12 4.60
C PHE A 215 1.57 14.82 3.09
N ASP A 216 2.40 15.55 2.35
CA ASP A 216 2.47 15.49 0.88
C ASP A 216 3.54 14.53 0.33
N ILE A 217 4.30 13.85 1.19
CA ILE A 217 5.36 12.90 0.79
C ILE A 217 5.02 11.49 1.29
N ASP A 218 4.97 10.51 0.38
CA ASP A 218 4.75 9.12 0.76
C ASP A 218 6.01 8.51 1.38
N ALA A 219 5.90 7.88 2.56
CA ALA A 219 7.03 7.23 3.23
C ALA A 219 7.75 6.19 2.36
N THR A 220 7.04 5.57 1.42
CA THR A 220 7.63 4.62 0.45
C THR A 220 8.67 5.28 -0.46
N ASP A 221 8.59 6.59 -0.70
CA ASP A 221 9.59 7.29 -1.50
C ASP A 221 10.97 7.30 -0.81
N LEU A 222 11.00 7.38 0.52
CA LEU A 222 12.24 7.23 1.29
C LEU A 222 12.81 5.81 1.16
N ILE A 223 11.94 4.79 1.19
CA ILE A 223 12.35 3.39 1.00
C ILE A 223 12.93 3.18 -0.40
N ARG A 224 12.37 3.83 -1.43
CA ARG A 224 12.89 3.76 -2.81
C ARG A 224 14.30 4.36 -2.92
N LEU A 225 14.58 5.45 -2.20
CA LEU A 225 15.94 6.01 -2.14
C LEU A 225 16.91 5.05 -1.47
N MET A 226 16.56 4.46 -0.32
CA MET A 226 17.39 3.44 0.34
C MET A 226 17.58 2.20 -0.54
N PHE A 227 16.53 1.75 -1.25
CA PHE A 227 16.62 0.62 -2.17
C PHE A 227 17.60 0.89 -3.32
N ALA A 228 17.55 2.10 -3.91
CA ALA A 228 18.48 2.52 -4.97
C ALA A 228 19.94 2.54 -4.49
N MET A 229 20.15 2.82 -3.20
CA MET A 229 21.46 2.93 -2.56
C MET A 229 21.90 1.65 -1.83
N ASN A 230 21.15 0.56 -1.95
CA ASN A 230 21.38 -0.64 -1.15
C ASN A 230 22.58 -1.45 -1.67
N ALA A 231 23.78 -1.11 -1.17
CA ALA A 231 25.04 -1.78 -1.53
C ALA A 231 25.12 -3.25 -1.07
N ILE A 232 24.30 -3.68 -0.10
CA ILE A 232 24.24 -5.09 0.32
C ILE A 232 23.44 -5.93 -0.69
N SER A 233 22.28 -5.43 -1.12
CA SER A 233 21.45 -6.12 -2.11
C SER A 233 21.99 -5.98 -3.53
N PHE A 234 22.79 -4.95 -3.80
CA PHE A 234 23.41 -4.69 -5.11
C PHE A 234 24.93 -4.46 -4.95
N PRO A 235 25.69 -5.51 -4.55
CA PRO A 235 27.13 -5.41 -4.29
C PRO A 235 27.93 -5.09 -5.54
N LYS A 236 29.23 -4.79 -5.36
CA LYS A 236 30.09 -4.27 -6.44
C LYS A 236 30.17 -5.15 -7.69
N GLN A 237 30.08 -6.47 -7.53
CA GLN A 237 30.10 -7.44 -8.63
C GLN A 237 28.69 -7.86 -9.10
N SER A 238 27.64 -7.21 -8.60
CA SER A 238 26.27 -7.58 -8.96
C SER A 238 25.97 -7.27 -10.43
N LEU A 239 25.42 -8.26 -11.13
CA LEU A 239 24.85 -8.08 -12.47
C LEU A 239 23.44 -7.46 -12.41
N SER A 240 22.84 -7.38 -11.22
CA SER A 240 21.50 -6.81 -11.02
C SER A 240 21.58 -5.34 -10.64
N GLN A 241 20.69 -4.53 -11.20
CA GLN A 241 20.58 -3.10 -10.91
C GLN A 241 19.30 -2.79 -10.12
N PRO A 242 19.26 -1.75 -9.27
CA PRO A 242 18.10 -1.39 -8.46
C PRO A 242 16.96 -0.70 -9.25
N ILE A 243 16.63 -1.21 -10.44
CA ILE A 243 15.64 -0.65 -11.37
C ILE A 243 14.26 -0.52 -10.74
N GLN A 244 13.91 -1.39 -9.79
CA GLN A 244 12.64 -1.38 -9.09
C GLN A 244 12.48 -0.16 -8.16
N ALA A 245 13.58 0.50 -7.74
CA ALA A 245 13.51 1.79 -7.07
C ALA A 245 12.76 2.83 -7.91
N TYR A 246 12.97 2.80 -9.23
CA TYR A 246 12.22 3.62 -10.17
C TYR A 246 10.86 3.00 -10.52
N SER A 247 10.86 1.74 -10.95
CA SER A 247 9.75 1.13 -11.70
C SER A 247 8.72 0.35 -10.87
N GLY A 248 8.99 0.06 -9.60
CA GLY A 248 8.27 -0.96 -8.84
C GLY A 248 8.05 -0.60 -7.36
N LYS A 249 7.31 0.48 -7.08
CA LYS A 249 7.01 0.96 -5.71
C LYS A 249 6.49 -0.16 -4.79
N THR A 250 5.50 -0.93 -5.23
CA THR A 250 4.93 -2.06 -4.46
C THR A 250 5.94 -3.17 -4.22
N TYR A 251 6.81 -3.45 -5.20
CA TYR A 251 7.86 -4.46 -5.06
C TYR A 251 8.88 -4.04 -4.00
N VAL A 252 9.36 -2.79 -4.07
CA VAL A 252 10.31 -2.23 -3.11
C VAL A 252 9.75 -2.29 -1.70
N LEU A 253 8.48 -1.90 -1.52
CA LEU A 253 7.80 -1.98 -0.25
C LEU A 253 7.73 -3.41 0.31
N ARG A 254 7.42 -4.38 -0.56
CA ARG A 254 7.41 -5.80 -0.17
C ARG A 254 8.80 -6.29 0.25
N GLN A 255 9.85 -5.92 -0.48
CA GLN A 255 11.23 -6.29 -0.13
C GLN A 255 11.66 -5.68 1.20
N PHE A 256 11.31 -4.41 1.43
CA PHE A 256 11.54 -3.74 2.71
C PHE A 256 10.90 -4.50 3.88
N LEU A 257 9.59 -4.77 3.78
CA LEU A 257 8.86 -5.49 4.84
C LEU A 257 9.33 -6.93 5.04
N LYS A 258 9.79 -7.60 3.98
CA LYS A 258 10.39 -8.93 4.09
C LYS A 258 11.72 -8.86 4.84
N SER A 259 12.55 -7.86 4.53
CA SER A 259 13.87 -7.70 5.12
C SER A 259 13.82 -7.42 6.62
N ILE A 260 12.94 -6.52 7.06
CA ILE A 260 12.83 -6.12 8.48
C ILE A 260 12.14 -7.17 9.36
N ARG A 261 11.34 -8.08 8.77
CA ARG A 261 10.66 -9.17 9.49
C ARG A 261 11.59 -10.29 9.88
N ASN A 262 12.48 -10.67 8.97
CA ASN A 262 13.27 -11.88 9.12
C ASN A 262 14.47 -11.66 10.05
N GLU A 263 15.09 -10.47 10.05
CA GLU A 263 16.32 -10.19 10.80
C GLU A 263 16.43 -8.68 11.15
N LYS A 264 15.96 -8.27 12.33
CA LYS A 264 16.01 -6.85 12.74
C LYS A 264 17.42 -6.26 12.72
N ASP A 265 18.43 -7.00 13.17
CA ASP A 265 19.80 -6.49 13.29
C ASP A 265 20.66 -6.66 12.01
N ALA A 266 20.21 -7.47 11.05
CA ALA A 266 20.93 -7.71 9.79
C ALA A 266 20.24 -7.10 8.54
N SER A 267 19.05 -6.50 8.69
CA SER A 267 18.39 -5.88 7.53
C SER A 267 19.22 -4.70 6.98
N PRO A 268 19.50 -4.68 5.66
CA PRO A 268 20.22 -3.59 5.01
C PRO A 268 19.61 -2.20 5.27
N TYR A 269 18.31 -2.13 5.49
CA TYR A 269 17.63 -0.85 5.70
C TYR A 269 17.95 -0.21 7.05
N TYR A 270 18.18 -0.99 8.12
CA TYR A 270 18.66 -0.42 9.39
C TYR A 270 20.07 0.15 9.23
N ASN A 271 20.94 -0.56 8.53
CA ASN A 271 22.30 -0.09 8.23
C ASN A 271 22.30 1.19 7.38
N LEU A 272 21.38 1.33 6.43
CA LEU A 272 21.31 2.50 5.55
C LEU A 272 20.55 3.69 6.15
N ALA A 273 19.79 3.50 7.22
CA ALA A 273 18.88 4.50 7.74
C ALA A 273 19.57 5.82 8.12
N HIS A 274 20.73 5.74 8.77
CA HIS A 274 21.47 6.92 9.20
C HIS A 274 22.01 7.75 8.03
N LEU A 275 22.19 7.14 6.86
CA LEU A 275 22.59 7.83 5.63
C LEU A 275 21.40 8.48 4.91
N LEU A 276 20.16 8.13 5.23
CA LEU A 276 18.97 8.60 4.53
C LEU A 276 18.87 10.13 4.41
N PRO A 277 19.16 10.95 5.44
CA PRO A 277 19.18 12.40 5.29
C PRO A 277 20.14 12.89 4.19
N SER A 278 21.36 12.35 4.16
CA SER A 278 22.35 12.69 3.13
C SER A 278 21.95 12.18 1.74
N MET A 279 21.31 11.00 1.65
CA MET A 279 20.75 10.47 0.41
C MET A 279 19.65 11.38 -0.15
N VAL A 280 18.74 11.88 0.70
CA VAL A 280 17.66 12.79 0.28
C VAL A 280 18.23 14.13 -0.18
N LYS A 281 19.25 14.66 0.52
CA LYS A 281 19.97 15.88 0.11
C LYS A 281 20.68 15.70 -1.23
N LEU A 282 21.39 14.58 -1.43
CA LEU A 282 22.07 14.28 -2.70
C LEU A 282 21.07 14.18 -3.85
N TYR A 283 19.94 13.49 -3.64
CA TYR A 283 18.89 13.38 -4.62
C TYR A 283 18.34 14.77 -5.03
N ASN A 284 18.09 15.64 -4.05
CA ASN A 284 17.64 17.01 -4.27
C ASN A 284 18.68 17.85 -5.04
N GLN A 285 19.95 17.74 -4.69
CA GLN A 285 21.03 18.44 -5.38
C GLN A 285 21.16 18.00 -6.84
N ILE A 286 21.06 16.70 -7.11
CA ILE A 286 21.05 16.16 -8.47
C ILE A 286 19.88 16.74 -9.27
N GLU A 287 18.67 16.77 -8.70
CA GLU A 287 17.48 17.35 -9.36
C GLU A 287 17.69 18.83 -9.76
N LEU A 288 18.31 19.62 -8.89
CA LEU A 288 18.59 21.05 -9.13
C LEU A 288 19.71 21.27 -10.16
N ASP A 289 20.73 20.42 -10.18
CA ASP A 289 21.96 20.63 -10.97
C ASP A 289 21.90 20.04 -12.38
N VAL A 290 21.06 19.03 -12.62
CA VAL A 290 20.91 18.38 -13.94
C VAL A 290 20.66 19.38 -15.08
N PRO A 291 19.81 20.43 -14.93
CA PRO A 291 19.65 21.46 -15.97
C PRO A 291 20.95 22.19 -16.34
N SER A 292 21.77 22.56 -15.35
CA SER A 292 23.06 23.22 -15.59
C SER A 292 24.08 22.28 -16.21
N ALA A 293 24.20 21.06 -15.69
CA ALA A 293 25.07 20.02 -16.26
C ALA A 293 24.70 19.70 -17.72
N TYR A 294 23.39 19.64 -18.03
CA TYR A 294 22.93 19.48 -19.41
C TYR A 294 23.36 20.64 -20.32
N LYS A 295 23.22 21.89 -19.87
CA LYS A 295 23.66 23.07 -20.63
C LYS A 295 25.18 23.10 -20.83
N PHE A 296 25.94 22.60 -19.85
CA PHE A 296 27.39 22.47 -19.97
C PHE A 296 27.76 21.51 -21.11
N ILE A 297 27.17 20.30 -21.14
CA ILE A 297 27.49 19.29 -22.15
C ILE A 297 26.89 19.57 -23.54
N SER A 298 25.73 20.23 -23.61
CA SER A 298 25.00 20.47 -24.87
C SER A 298 25.19 21.88 -25.44
N GLY A 299 25.95 22.73 -24.74
CA GLY A 299 26.17 24.14 -25.08
C GLY A 299 25.17 25.09 -24.39
N LYS A 300 25.63 26.33 -24.16
CA LYS A 300 24.92 27.37 -23.35
C LYS A 300 23.48 27.65 -23.81
N ASN A 301 23.19 27.51 -25.10
CA ASN A 301 21.89 27.76 -25.71
C ASN A 301 20.97 26.52 -25.77
N ALA A 302 21.40 25.39 -25.22
CA ALA A 302 20.63 24.16 -25.23
C ALA A 302 19.33 24.29 -24.42
N ARG A 303 18.24 23.78 -24.99
CA ARG A 303 16.89 23.86 -24.40
C ARG A 303 16.62 22.61 -23.58
N PHE A 304 16.98 22.63 -22.30
CA PHE A 304 16.73 21.48 -21.41
C PHE A 304 15.25 21.08 -21.34
N GLY A 305 14.34 22.07 -21.37
CA GLY A 305 12.90 21.82 -21.41
C GLY A 305 12.38 21.18 -22.70
N SER A 306 13.23 20.97 -23.71
CA SER A 306 12.91 20.20 -24.92
C SER A 306 13.33 18.72 -24.81
N VAL A 307 14.03 18.34 -23.74
CA VAL A 307 14.33 16.93 -23.44
C VAL A 307 13.03 16.23 -23.04
N LYS A 308 12.69 15.12 -23.70
CA LYS A 308 11.49 14.37 -23.37
C LYS A 308 11.58 13.82 -21.95
N GLY A 309 10.53 14.01 -21.16
CA GLY A 309 10.57 13.76 -19.71
C GLY A 309 10.99 14.95 -18.86
N VAL A 310 11.21 16.12 -19.47
CA VAL A 310 11.44 17.38 -18.78
C VAL A 310 10.34 18.34 -19.18
N GLU A 311 9.65 18.92 -18.20
CA GLU A 311 8.68 19.99 -18.42
C GLU A 311 9.25 21.29 -17.87
N LYS A 312 9.29 22.35 -18.70
CA LYS A 312 9.65 23.69 -18.22
C LYS A 312 8.44 24.30 -17.50
N ARG A 313 8.43 24.26 -16.18
CA ARG A 313 7.39 24.79 -15.31
C ARG A 313 8.01 25.18 -13.97
N LEU A 314 7.71 26.39 -13.51
CA LEU A 314 8.07 26.80 -12.15
C LEU A 314 7.44 25.83 -11.15
N SER A 315 8.29 25.21 -10.35
CA SER A 315 7.93 24.17 -9.38
C SER A 315 8.89 24.24 -8.20
N GLU A 316 8.71 23.33 -7.26
CA GLU A 316 9.58 23.15 -6.10
C GLU A 316 10.03 21.69 -6.02
N THR A 317 11.23 21.45 -5.50
CA THR A 317 11.72 20.09 -5.24
C THR A 317 10.86 19.42 -4.17
N LYS A 318 10.77 18.09 -4.24
CA LYS A 318 9.81 17.34 -3.41
C LYS A 318 10.07 17.49 -1.91
N TYR A 319 11.32 17.31 -1.49
CA TYR A 319 11.69 17.23 -0.08
C TYR A 319 11.92 18.63 0.51
N PHE A 320 12.79 19.43 -0.09
CA PHE A 320 13.22 20.71 0.48
C PHE A 320 12.41 21.93 0.01
N LYS A 321 11.53 21.76 -0.97
CA LYS A 321 10.78 22.85 -1.61
C LYS A 321 11.65 23.92 -2.27
N ASP A 322 12.85 23.54 -2.72
CA ASP A 322 13.72 24.47 -3.44
C ASP A 322 13.12 24.80 -4.79
N LYS A 323 13.12 26.09 -5.15
CA LYS A 323 12.53 26.55 -6.42
C LYS A 323 13.32 26.01 -7.61
N THR A 324 12.60 25.49 -8.60
CA THR A 324 13.15 25.00 -9.86
C THR A 324 12.29 25.43 -11.04
N GLU A 325 12.90 25.59 -12.22
CA GLU A 325 12.21 25.90 -13.48
C GLU A 325 11.74 24.65 -14.23
N TYR A 326 12.07 23.46 -13.72
CA TYR A 326 11.85 22.22 -14.42
C TYR A 326 11.23 21.16 -13.51
N ASN A 327 10.24 20.45 -14.05
CA ASN A 327 9.79 19.17 -13.51
C ASN A 327 10.46 18.05 -14.31
N ILE A 328 11.26 17.22 -13.65
CA ILE A 328 12.12 16.23 -14.29
C ILE A 328 11.59 14.82 -13.99
N SER A 329 11.47 14.01 -15.04
CA SER A 329 11.07 12.62 -14.90
C SER A 329 12.07 11.85 -14.03
N GLN A 330 11.52 11.15 -13.05
CA GLN A 330 12.25 10.25 -12.16
C GLN A 330 13.07 9.19 -12.92
N GLY A 331 12.67 8.82 -14.14
CA GLY A 331 13.40 7.88 -14.99
C GLY A 331 14.74 8.42 -15.49
N LEU A 332 14.94 9.74 -15.45
CA LEU A 332 16.22 10.40 -15.75
C LEU A 332 17.07 10.61 -14.47
N LEU A 333 16.44 10.70 -13.29
CA LEU A 333 17.13 11.00 -12.03
C LEU A 333 17.62 9.75 -11.29
N PHE A 334 16.77 8.72 -11.18
CA PHE A 334 17.10 7.51 -10.41
C PHE A 334 18.38 6.79 -10.88
N PRO A 335 18.64 6.62 -12.20
CA PRO A 335 19.88 5.99 -12.66
C PRO A 335 21.14 6.80 -12.31
N ILE A 336 21.06 8.13 -12.27
CA ILE A 336 22.17 9.00 -11.85
C ILE A 336 22.39 8.83 -10.35
N PHE A 337 21.32 8.99 -9.57
CA PHE A 337 21.34 8.87 -8.11
C PHE A 337 21.90 7.52 -7.64
N ALA A 338 21.43 6.42 -8.22
CA ALA A 338 21.86 5.07 -7.83
C ALA A 338 23.32 4.73 -8.19
N GLY A 339 23.98 5.53 -9.03
CA GLY A 339 25.40 5.40 -9.31
C GLY A 339 26.26 5.61 -8.04
N PHE A 340 25.83 6.53 -7.18
CA PHE A 340 26.50 6.87 -5.92
C PHE A 340 26.49 5.74 -4.89
N ARG A 341 25.69 4.68 -5.08
CA ARG A 341 25.74 3.51 -4.19
C ARG A 341 27.14 2.89 -4.11
N TYR A 342 28.01 3.11 -5.12
CA TYR A 342 29.40 2.66 -5.09
C TYR A 342 30.17 3.17 -3.87
N LEU A 343 29.82 4.38 -3.41
CA LEU A 343 30.44 5.04 -2.28
C LEU A 343 29.97 4.50 -0.93
N ILE A 344 28.93 3.67 -0.88
CA ILE A 344 28.46 3.09 0.37
C ILE A 344 29.22 1.78 0.60
N GLN A 345 30.14 1.78 1.57
CA GLN A 345 30.96 0.62 1.90
C GLN A 345 31.08 0.45 3.41
N PRO A 346 31.41 -0.76 3.90
CA PRO A 346 31.65 -0.98 5.33
C PRO A 346 32.86 -0.18 5.80
N GLN A 347 32.67 0.58 6.89
CA GLN A 347 33.75 1.16 7.68
C GLN A 347 34.46 0.06 8.50
N GLU A 348 35.57 0.41 9.17
CA GLU A 348 36.30 -0.51 10.06
C GLU A 348 35.40 -1.12 11.15
N THR A 349 34.37 -0.39 11.58
CA THR A 349 33.36 -0.82 12.56
C THR A 349 32.32 -1.78 11.99
N GLY A 350 32.33 -2.05 10.69
CA GLY A 350 31.35 -2.86 9.97
C GLY A 350 30.08 -2.12 9.56
N VAL A 351 29.89 -0.87 10.01
CA VAL A 351 28.75 -0.02 9.62
C VAL A 351 28.96 0.51 8.20
N LEU A 352 27.91 0.48 7.37
CA LEU A 352 27.97 1.07 6.03
C LEU A 352 27.96 2.59 6.10
N ASP A 353 28.90 3.25 5.45
CA ASP A 353 28.93 4.72 5.35
C ASP A 353 29.49 5.15 3.98
N TRP A 354 29.39 6.45 3.69
CA TRP A 354 30.05 7.08 2.56
C TRP A 354 31.58 7.01 2.72
N VAL A 355 32.27 6.35 1.80
CA VAL A 355 33.75 6.32 1.79
C VAL A 355 34.37 7.60 1.24
N LYS A 356 33.58 8.46 0.60
CA LYS A 356 33.91 9.80 0.13
C LYS A 356 32.64 10.64 0.15
N ASP A 357 32.76 11.94 0.41
CA ASP A 357 31.64 12.86 0.33
C ASP A 357 30.98 12.78 -1.06
N PRO A 358 29.70 12.34 -1.16
CA PRO A 358 29.03 12.21 -2.44
C PRO A 358 28.77 13.57 -3.13
N PHE A 359 28.74 14.68 -2.39
CA PHE A 359 28.54 16.02 -2.94
C PHE A 359 29.80 16.56 -3.62
N GLU A 360 30.98 16.22 -3.10
CA GLU A 360 32.25 16.55 -3.76
C GLU A 360 32.36 15.78 -5.07
N LEU A 361 32.16 14.47 -5.02
CA LEU A 361 32.23 13.62 -6.20
C LEU A 361 31.16 13.99 -7.25
N TRP A 362 29.96 14.42 -6.81
CA TRP A 362 28.93 14.91 -7.70
C TRP A 362 29.40 16.11 -8.54
N LYS A 363 30.11 17.07 -7.96
CA LYS A 363 30.60 18.24 -8.70
C LYS A 363 31.53 17.85 -9.85
N GLU A 364 32.32 16.80 -9.65
CA GLU A 364 33.28 16.27 -10.61
C GLU A 364 32.59 15.43 -11.70
N VAL A 365 31.67 14.55 -11.32
CA VAL A 365 31.11 13.53 -12.23
C VAL A 365 29.76 13.91 -12.88
N GLN A 366 29.07 14.97 -12.41
CA GLN A 366 27.72 15.33 -12.85
C GLN A 366 27.55 15.41 -14.37
N ASN A 367 28.50 16.02 -15.08
CA ASN A 367 28.44 16.21 -16.53
C ASN A 367 28.45 14.87 -17.25
N LYS A 368 29.26 13.92 -16.78
CA LYS A 368 29.35 12.58 -17.35
C LYS A 368 28.08 11.77 -17.11
N LEU A 369 27.53 11.80 -15.89
CA LEU A 369 26.30 11.08 -15.55
C LEU A 369 25.08 11.62 -16.32
N VAL A 370 24.98 12.94 -16.44
CA VAL A 370 23.93 13.58 -17.23
C VAL A 370 24.08 13.22 -18.71
N ASN A 371 25.30 13.26 -19.25
CA ASN A 371 25.55 12.87 -20.64
C ASN A 371 25.14 11.41 -20.92
N ASN A 372 25.60 10.46 -20.10
CA ASN A 372 25.24 9.04 -20.23
C ASN A 372 23.71 8.85 -20.26
N THR A 373 23.01 9.55 -19.38
CA THR A 373 21.54 9.46 -19.25
C THR A 373 20.82 10.05 -20.46
N ILE A 374 21.26 11.19 -20.97
CA ILE A 374 20.65 11.84 -22.13
C ILE A 374 20.92 11.05 -23.41
N GLU A 375 22.15 10.56 -23.61
CA GLU A 375 22.50 9.71 -24.76
C GLU A 375 21.72 8.40 -24.74
N MET A 376 21.58 7.76 -23.57
CA MET A 376 20.71 6.58 -23.44
C MET A 376 19.24 6.92 -23.72
N SER A 377 18.77 8.10 -23.28
CA SER A 377 17.41 8.51 -23.59
C SER A 377 17.19 8.66 -25.10
N ARG A 378 18.13 9.30 -25.80
CA ARG A 378 18.10 9.47 -27.26
C ARG A 378 18.09 8.12 -27.99
N SER A 379 18.97 7.19 -27.59
CA SER A 379 19.06 5.85 -28.23
C SER A 379 17.78 5.02 -28.04
N LEU A 380 17.03 5.26 -26.96
CA LEU A 380 15.75 4.62 -26.67
C LEU A 380 14.53 5.40 -27.18
N GLY A 381 14.72 6.28 -28.18
CA GLY A 381 13.63 7.05 -28.81
C GLY A 381 13.10 8.19 -27.94
N ASN A 382 13.95 8.78 -27.11
CA ASN A 382 13.63 9.82 -26.14
C ASN A 382 12.50 9.39 -25.18
N ASN A 383 12.60 8.19 -24.60
CA ASN A 383 11.58 7.65 -23.72
C ASN A 383 12.10 7.51 -22.27
N PRO A 384 11.77 8.44 -21.35
CA PRO A 384 12.19 8.40 -19.96
C PRO A 384 11.82 7.12 -19.21
N GLN A 385 10.69 6.51 -19.56
CA GLN A 385 10.23 5.26 -18.94
C GLN A 385 11.14 4.10 -19.33
N SER A 386 11.52 4.03 -20.62
CA SER A 386 12.49 3.05 -21.11
C SER A 386 13.89 3.32 -20.55
N THR A 387 14.30 4.60 -20.50
CA THR A 387 15.58 5.04 -19.92
C THR A 387 15.71 4.61 -18.46
N GLY A 388 14.71 4.91 -17.63
CA GLY A 388 14.73 4.53 -16.21
C GLY A 388 14.68 3.01 -15.96
N LYS A 389 14.29 2.21 -16.96
CA LYS A 389 14.27 0.74 -16.90
C LYS A 389 15.48 0.07 -17.58
N ASN A 390 16.40 0.84 -18.15
CA ASN A 390 17.53 0.30 -18.89
C ASN A 390 18.68 -0.09 -17.96
N ALA A 391 18.94 -1.38 -17.76
CA ALA A 391 19.99 -1.86 -16.85
C ALA A 391 21.39 -1.32 -17.20
N SER A 392 21.71 -1.20 -18.50
CA SER A 392 23.02 -0.71 -18.94
C SER A 392 23.29 0.73 -18.49
N LEU A 393 22.29 1.60 -18.47
CA LEU A 393 22.44 2.97 -17.96
C LEU A 393 22.78 3.00 -16.47
N TRP A 394 22.07 2.20 -15.67
CA TRP A 394 22.34 2.13 -14.22
C TRP A 394 23.76 1.64 -13.96
N GLN A 395 24.22 0.64 -14.72
CA GLN A 395 25.60 0.15 -14.64
C GLN A 395 26.60 1.20 -15.12
N GLN A 396 26.37 1.87 -16.25
CA GLN A 396 27.26 2.92 -16.78
C GLN A 396 27.44 4.08 -15.79
N ASN A 397 26.36 4.52 -15.14
CA ASN A 397 26.44 5.59 -14.14
C ASN A 397 27.13 5.14 -12.86
N TYR A 398 26.95 3.89 -12.44
CA TYR A 398 27.72 3.30 -11.35
C TYR A 398 29.21 3.21 -11.66
N ASP A 399 29.57 2.77 -12.85
CA ASP A 399 30.96 2.67 -13.28
C ASP A 399 31.59 4.05 -13.41
N ALA A 400 30.86 5.07 -13.87
CA ALA A 400 31.35 6.45 -13.91
C ALA A 400 31.67 7.01 -12.52
N VAL A 401 30.80 6.78 -11.53
CA VAL A 401 31.06 7.15 -10.12
C VAL A 401 32.28 6.39 -9.58
N LYS A 402 32.36 5.08 -9.86
CA LYS A 402 33.50 4.26 -9.46
C LYS A 402 34.80 4.78 -10.04
N SER A 403 34.84 5.07 -11.35
CA SER A 403 36.04 5.56 -12.02
C SER A 403 36.49 6.89 -11.42
N GLN A 404 35.58 7.86 -11.26
CA GLN A 404 35.92 9.15 -10.64
C GLN A 404 36.51 8.96 -9.25
N TYR A 405 35.87 8.15 -8.39
CA TYR A 405 36.37 7.89 -7.04
C TYR A 405 37.78 7.27 -7.01
N LEU A 406 38.11 6.41 -8.00
CA LEU A 406 39.43 5.80 -8.09
C LEU A 406 40.47 6.80 -8.59
N GLU A 407 40.11 7.65 -9.55
CA GLU A 407 40.98 8.74 -10.04
C GLU A 407 41.33 9.73 -8.92
N ASP A 408 40.39 10.06 -8.02
CA ASP A 408 40.65 10.99 -6.92
C ASP A 408 41.50 10.39 -5.77
N LYS A 409 41.77 9.08 -5.82
CA LYS A 409 42.63 8.38 -4.85
C LYS A 409 44.09 8.27 -5.29
N GLU A 410 44.35 8.46 -6.58
CA GLU A 410 45.68 8.51 -7.17
C GLU A 410 46.25 9.94 -7.05
#